data_AF-A0A0F0L6Q9-F1
#
_entry.id   AF-A0A0F0L6Q9-F1
#
_cell.length_a   1.000
_cell.length_b   1.000
_cell.length_c   1.000
_cell.angle_alpha   90.00
_cell.angle_beta   90.00
_cell.angle_gamma   90.00
#
_symmetry.space_group_name_H-M   'P 1'
#
loop_
_entity.id
_entity.type
_entity.pdbx_description
1 polymer ?
#
loop_
_entity_poly.entity_id
_entity_poly.type
_entity_poly.pdbx_seq_one_letter_code
_entity_poly.pdbx_strand_id
1 'polypeptide(L)'
;MSITDAILNAIDELRHSFPDTTVTYVSDGQGGAWVTIEEVPLGPAFTQETTWMSFQITYPYPEADVYPHFVRPDIVRVDGAVPGEGFALTSFGPSNVPAMQLSRRSNRLNPAVDTAATKALKVLLWLEQR
;
A
#
# COMPACT_ATOMS: atom_id res chain seq x y z
N MET A 1 -15.92 -14.04 8.02
CA MET A 1 -15.32 -14.99 7.07
C MET A 1 -13.83 -15.06 7.36
N SER A 2 -13.17 -16.22 7.25
CA SER A 2 -11.71 -16.31 7.44
C SER A 2 -10.98 -15.79 6.19
N ILE A 3 -9.75 -15.30 6.37
CA ILE A 3 -8.86 -14.93 5.25
C ILE A 3 -8.60 -16.17 4.39
N THR A 4 -8.55 -15.99 3.07
CA THR A 4 -8.28 -17.07 2.11
C THR A 4 -6.79 -17.38 1.99
N ASP A 5 -6.45 -18.59 1.54
CA ASP A 5 -5.04 -19.00 1.33
C ASP A 5 -4.33 -18.11 0.29
N ALA A 6 -5.03 -17.66 -0.75
CA ALA A 6 -4.48 -16.76 -1.76
C ALA A 6 -3.97 -15.45 -1.14
N ILE A 7 -4.68 -14.94 -0.13
CA ILE A 7 -4.32 -13.70 0.57
C ILE A 7 -3.21 -13.94 1.58
N LEU A 8 -3.22 -15.07 2.29
CA LEU A 8 -2.10 -15.46 3.15
C LEU A 8 -0.80 -15.59 2.34
N ASN A 9 -0.86 -16.24 1.18
CA ASN A 9 0.28 -16.35 0.27
C ASN A 9 0.78 -14.97 -0.21
N ALA A 10 -0.14 -14.03 -0.51
CA ALA A 10 0.23 -12.67 -0.89
C ALA A 10 0.89 -11.89 0.27
N ILE A 11 0.43 -12.10 1.51
CA ILE A 11 1.05 -11.53 2.71
C ILE A 11 2.45 -12.11 2.94
N ASP A 12 2.63 -13.41 2.72
CA ASP A 12 3.95 -14.03 2.82
C ASP A 12 4.88 -13.54 1.70
N GLU A 13 4.40 -13.37 0.47
CA GLU A 13 5.17 -12.74 -0.61
C GLU A 13 5.62 -11.31 -0.25
N LEU A 14 4.74 -10.52 0.37
CA LEU A 14 5.08 -9.19 0.88
C LEU A 14 6.19 -9.25 1.93
N ARG A 15 6.12 -10.19 2.89
CA ARG A 15 7.19 -10.38 3.88
C ARG A 15 8.54 -10.71 3.23
N HIS A 16 8.54 -11.54 2.19
CA HIS A 16 9.75 -11.85 1.44
C HIS A 16 10.27 -10.66 0.62
N SER A 17 9.37 -9.83 0.09
CA SER A 17 9.72 -8.65 -0.72
C SER A 17 10.21 -7.48 0.12
N PHE A 18 9.82 -7.42 1.39
CA PHE A 18 10.16 -6.38 2.35
C PHE A 18 10.82 -7.00 3.60
N PRO A 19 11.98 -7.68 3.47
CA PRO A 19 12.58 -8.47 4.54
C PRO A 19 13.08 -7.64 5.73
N ASP A 20 13.38 -6.36 5.50
CA ASP A 20 13.98 -5.46 6.49
C ASP A 20 12.93 -4.69 7.31
N THR A 21 11.64 -4.92 7.07
CA THR A 21 10.54 -4.25 7.78
C THR A 21 9.46 -5.23 8.20
N THR A 22 8.67 -4.83 9.19
CA THR A 22 7.53 -5.63 9.63
C THR A 22 6.35 -5.47 8.66
N VAL A 23 5.77 -6.61 8.28
CA VAL A 23 4.49 -6.67 7.54
C VAL A 23 3.42 -7.27 8.45
N THR A 24 2.48 -6.44 8.88
CA THR A 24 1.34 -6.80 9.71
C THR A 24 0.06 -6.87 8.88
N TYR A 25 -0.96 -7.58 9.38
CA TYR A 25 -2.27 -7.57 8.76
C TYR A 25 -3.40 -7.75 9.78
N VAL A 26 -4.58 -7.26 9.42
CA VAL A 26 -5.83 -7.48 10.14
C VAL A 26 -6.88 -7.96 9.15
N SER A 27 -7.62 -9.02 9.50
CA SER A 27 -8.75 -9.50 8.70
C SER A 27 -9.79 -8.39 8.47
N ASP A 28 -10.28 -8.26 7.23
CA ASP A 28 -11.38 -7.32 6.92
C ASP A 28 -12.79 -7.88 7.25
N GLY A 29 -12.85 -9.16 7.65
CA GLY A 29 -14.08 -9.88 8.01
C GLY A 29 -14.87 -10.43 6.83
N GLN A 30 -14.52 -10.03 5.60
CA GLN A 30 -15.14 -10.41 4.33
C GLN A 30 -14.27 -11.37 3.50
N GLY A 31 -13.24 -11.93 4.12
CA GLY A 31 -12.32 -12.87 3.48
C GLY A 31 -11.10 -12.19 2.87
N GLY A 32 -10.93 -10.87 3.05
CA GLY A 32 -9.72 -10.11 2.74
C GLY A 32 -8.95 -9.67 3.97
N ALA A 33 -7.94 -8.83 3.76
CA ALA A 33 -7.08 -8.30 4.82
C ALA A 33 -6.64 -6.86 4.53
N TRP A 34 -6.59 -6.05 5.59
CA TRP A 34 -5.82 -4.81 5.63
C TRP A 34 -4.39 -5.15 5.99
N VAL A 35 -3.45 -4.77 5.14
CA VAL A 35 -2.01 -5.06 5.30
C VAL A 35 -1.27 -3.75 5.55
N THR A 36 -0.29 -3.75 6.44
CA THR A 36 0.59 -2.60 6.69
C THR A 36 2.05 -3.04 6.66
N ILE A 37 2.86 -2.30 5.91
CA ILE A 37 4.32 -2.40 5.86
C ILE A 37 4.85 -1.20 6.66
N GLU A 38 5.49 -1.43 7.80
CA GLU A 38 5.75 -0.38 8.80
C GLU A 38 6.79 0.67 8.37
N GLU A 39 7.85 0.27 7.68
CA GLU A 39 8.96 1.15 7.33
C GLU A 39 9.41 0.92 5.88
N VAL A 40 8.99 1.83 5.00
CA VAL A 40 9.37 1.86 3.58
C VAL A 40 9.94 3.24 3.22
N PRO A 41 10.94 3.29 2.32
CA PRO A 41 11.52 4.55 1.88
C PRO A 41 10.48 5.38 1.12
N LEU A 42 10.40 6.67 1.44
CA LEU A 42 9.50 7.61 0.78
C LEU A 42 10.13 8.23 -0.49
N GLY A 43 11.47 8.21 -0.55
CA GLY A 43 12.27 8.76 -1.65
C GLY A 43 12.72 10.20 -1.41
N PRO A 44 13.66 10.71 -2.23
CA PRO A 44 14.35 11.99 -2.01
C PRO A 44 13.46 13.23 -2.21
N ALA A 45 12.26 13.05 -2.78
CA ALA A 45 11.30 14.13 -3.00
C ALA A 45 10.65 14.63 -1.71
N PHE A 46 10.78 13.88 -0.61
CA PHE A 46 10.13 14.16 0.67
C PHE A 46 11.14 14.39 1.78
N THR A 47 10.74 15.16 2.79
CA THR A 47 11.59 15.47 3.95
C THR A 47 11.73 14.30 4.90
N GLN A 48 10.73 13.40 4.93
CA GLN A 48 10.77 12.17 5.69
C GLN A 48 11.54 11.09 4.92
N GLU A 49 12.46 10.42 5.60
CA GLU A 49 13.20 9.29 5.02
C GLU A 49 12.29 8.09 4.76
N THR A 50 11.41 7.79 5.72
CA THR A 50 10.52 6.63 5.70
C THR A 50 9.06 6.97 6.02
N THR A 51 8.18 6.05 5.62
CA THR A 51 6.75 6.01 5.98
C THR A 51 6.34 4.57 6.25
N TRP A 52 5.15 4.37 6.81
CA TRP A 52 4.42 3.12 6.63
C TRP A 52 3.64 3.15 5.31
N MET A 53 3.32 1.97 4.75
CA MET A 53 2.43 1.79 3.61
C MET A 53 1.34 0.78 3.95
N SER A 54 0.07 1.15 3.71
CA SER A 54 -1.08 0.30 3.98
C SER A 54 -2.02 0.19 2.77
N PHE A 55 -2.68 -0.95 2.62
CA PHE A 55 -3.66 -1.22 1.57
C PHE A 55 -4.54 -2.42 1.95
N GLN A 56 -5.68 -2.56 1.27
CA GLN A 56 -6.54 -3.72 1.41
C GLN A 56 -6.27 -4.73 0.28
N ILE A 57 -6.00 -5.98 0.64
CA ILE A 57 -6.13 -7.12 -0.27
C ILE A 57 -7.54 -7.66 -0.11
N THR A 58 -8.38 -7.43 -1.12
CA THR A 58 -9.81 -7.79 -1.07
C THR A 58 -10.02 -9.27 -1.39
N TYR A 59 -11.16 -9.83 -0.95
CA TYR A 59 -11.53 -11.23 -1.21
C TYR A 59 -11.37 -11.70 -2.67
N PRO A 60 -11.67 -10.88 -3.71
CA PRO A 60 -11.49 -11.29 -5.10
C PRO A 60 -10.03 -11.29 -5.59
N TYR A 61 -9.03 -11.23 -4.70
CA TYR A 61 -7.64 -11.39 -5.08
C TYR A 61 -7.36 -12.85 -5.51
N PRO A 62 -6.61 -13.09 -6.61
CA PRO A 62 -5.79 -12.13 -7.37
C PRO A 62 -6.50 -11.39 -8.53
N GLU A 63 -7.78 -11.62 -8.77
CA GLU A 63 -8.53 -11.01 -9.89
C GLU A 63 -8.86 -9.52 -9.66
N ALA A 64 -8.71 -9.01 -8.44
CA ALA A 64 -8.86 -7.60 -8.09
C ALA A 64 -7.53 -6.86 -7.89
N ASP A 65 -7.48 -5.60 -8.35
CA ASP A 65 -6.33 -4.72 -8.13
C ASP A 65 -6.21 -4.37 -6.64
N VAL A 66 -4.98 -4.32 -6.13
CA VAL A 66 -4.69 -3.84 -4.78
C VAL A 66 -4.61 -2.32 -4.83
N TYR A 67 -5.69 -1.68 -4.41
CA TYR A 67 -5.89 -0.23 -4.52
C TYR A 67 -7.04 0.23 -3.63
N PRO A 68 -6.98 1.45 -3.04
CA PRO A 68 -5.85 2.38 -3.03
C PRO A 68 -4.74 1.97 -2.05
N HIS A 69 -3.61 2.68 -2.11
CA HIS A 69 -2.55 2.62 -1.10
C HIS A 69 -2.60 3.85 -0.21
N PHE A 70 -2.08 3.73 1.01
CA PHE A 70 -2.08 4.78 2.02
C PHE A 70 -0.70 4.88 2.65
N VAL A 71 -0.30 6.09 3.01
CA VAL A 71 0.93 6.38 3.76
C VAL A 71 0.63 7.41 4.85
N ARG A 72 1.63 7.75 5.68
CA ARG A 72 1.49 8.74 6.74
C ARG A 72 0.84 10.05 6.23
N PRO A 73 -0.04 10.69 7.02
CA PRO A 73 -0.81 11.85 6.56
C PRO A 73 0.02 13.12 6.40
N ASP A 74 1.19 13.18 7.02
CA ASP A 74 2.00 14.39 7.17
C ASP A 74 3.26 14.40 6.27
N ILE A 75 3.23 13.69 5.13
CA ILE A 75 4.33 13.77 4.16
C ILE A 75 4.51 15.20 3.63
N VAL A 76 5.75 15.67 3.58
CA VAL A 76 6.10 17.01 3.11
C VAL A 76 7.17 16.91 2.04
N ARG A 77 6.99 17.65 0.94
CA ARG A 77 8.00 17.70 -0.12
C ARG A 77 9.18 18.57 0.27
N VAL A 78 10.38 18.21 -0.18
CA VAL A 78 11.61 19.00 0.06
C VAL A 78 11.56 20.39 -0.59
N ASP A 79 10.82 20.52 -1.70
CA ASP A 79 10.62 21.78 -2.42
C ASP A 79 9.49 22.66 -1.83
N GLY A 80 8.83 22.20 -0.76
CA GLY A 80 7.71 22.88 -0.13
C GLY A 80 6.40 22.85 -0.92
N ALA A 81 6.35 22.17 -2.08
CA ALA A 81 5.13 22.04 -2.84
C ALA A 81 4.13 21.09 -2.16
N VAL A 82 2.84 21.33 -2.40
CA VAL A 82 1.78 20.40 -1.98
C VAL A 82 1.86 19.13 -2.82
N PRO A 83 1.68 17.92 -2.25
CA PRO A 83 1.55 16.70 -3.03
C PRO A 83 0.44 16.84 -4.08
N GLY A 84 0.82 16.75 -5.36
CA GLY A 84 -0.06 17.08 -6.48
C GLY A 84 -1.10 15.99 -6.81
N GLU A 85 -1.42 15.84 -8.09
CA GLU A 85 -2.38 14.83 -8.56
C GLU A 85 -2.01 13.41 -8.09
N GLY A 86 -3.00 12.67 -7.59
CA GLY A 86 -2.84 11.33 -7.06
C GLY A 86 -2.73 11.26 -5.54
N PHE A 87 -2.65 12.40 -4.84
CA PHE A 87 -2.60 12.48 -3.38
C PHE A 87 -3.91 13.04 -2.83
N ALA A 88 -4.41 12.47 -1.72
CA ALA A 88 -5.57 12.98 -1.01
C ALA A 88 -5.50 12.65 0.49
N LEU A 89 -5.68 13.64 1.37
CA LEU A 89 -5.84 13.40 2.80
C LEU A 89 -7.19 12.73 3.08
N THR A 90 -7.17 11.61 3.79
CA THR A 90 -8.34 10.80 4.13
C THR A 90 -8.07 9.96 5.39
N SER A 91 -8.95 8.99 5.67
CA SER A 91 -8.72 7.93 6.64
C SER A 91 -8.79 6.56 5.94
N PHE A 92 -8.10 5.55 6.49
CA PHE A 92 -8.15 4.17 6.00
C PHE A 92 -8.43 3.15 7.11
N GLY A 93 -8.78 1.92 6.69
CA GLY A 93 -8.90 0.76 7.55
C GLY A 93 -10.11 0.78 8.50
N PRO A 94 -10.30 -0.29 9.30
CA PRO A 94 -11.43 -0.42 10.22
C PRO A 94 -11.42 0.60 11.37
N SER A 95 -10.27 1.21 11.66
CA SER A 95 -10.10 2.18 12.75
C SER A 95 -10.09 3.65 12.28
N ASN A 96 -10.40 3.93 11.01
CA ASN A 96 -10.39 5.28 10.44
C ASN A 96 -9.07 6.03 10.67
N VAL A 97 -7.94 5.36 10.50
CA VAL A 97 -6.60 5.93 10.73
C VAL A 97 -6.33 7.05 9.71
N PRO A 98 -6.00 8.28 10.13
CA PRO A 98 -5.66 9.37 9.22
C PRO A 98 -4.47 9.03 8.32
N ALA A 99 -4.58 9.36 7.04
CA ALA A 99 -3.62 8.96 6.03
C ALA A 99 -3.60 9.86 4.80
N MET A 100 -2.49 9.79 4.07
CA MET A 100 -2.41 10.26 2.70
C MET A 100 -2.70 9.09 1.76
N GLN A 101 -3.80 9.17 1.01
CA GLN A 101 -4.13 8.21 -0.04
C GLN A 101 -3.29 8.46 -1.29
N LEU A 102 -2.80 7.37 -1.88
CA LEU A 102 -2.08 7.31 -3.14
C LEU A 102 -2.95 6.66 -4.21
N SER A 103 -3.52 7.48 -5.07
CA SER A 103 -4.52 7.08 -6.08
C SER A 103 -3.88 6.56 -7.38
N ARG A 104 -3.13 5.45 -7.30
CA ARG A 104 -2.48 4.79 -8.44
C ARG A 104 -3.14 3.46 -8.86
N ARG A 105 -4.34 3.53 -9.46
CA ARG A 105 -5.07 2.34 -9.95
C ARG A 105 -4.39 1.73 -11.18
N SER A 106 -4.36 0.40 -11.27
CA SER A 106 -3.93 -0.33 -12.48
C SER A 106 -5.15 -0.66 -13.34
N ASN A 107 -5.22 -0.10 -14.56
CA ASN A 107 -6.32 -0.37 -15.51
C ASN A 107 -6.09 -1.62 -16.39
N ARG A 108 -4.94 -2.29 -16.23
CA ARG A 108 -4.53 -3.46 -17.02
C ARG A 108 -3.91 -4.53 -16.11
N LEU A 109 -4.59 -4.84 -15.02
CA LEU A 109 -4.17 -5.90 -14.09
C LEU A 109 -4.01 -7.21 -14.87
N ASN A 110 -2.87 -7.87 -14.70
CA ASN A 110 -2.66 -9.26 -15.11
C ASN A 110 -2.46 -10.10 -13.84
N PRO A 111 -3.50 -10.82 -13.35
CA PRO A 111 -3.45 -11.62 -12.13
C PRO A 111 -2.34 -12.69 -12.10
N ALA A 112 -1.79 -13.07 -13.27
CA ALA A 112 -0.69 -14.02 -13.35
C ALA A 112 0.68 -13.43 -12.95
N VAL A 113 0.82 -12.10 -12.91
CA VAL A 113 2.11 -11.42 -12.63
C VAL A 113 2.00 -10.19 -11.73
N ASP A 114 0.84 -9.55 -11.68
CA ASP A 114 0.58 -8.39 -10.82
C ASP A 114 0.07 -8.87 -9.46
N THR A 115 0.97 -8.95 -8.49
CA THR A 115 0.73 -9.34 -7.11
C THR A 115 0.57 -8.12 -6.21
N ALA A 116 0.12 -8.33 -4.97
CA ALA A 116 0.10 -7.28 -3.97
C ALA A 116 1.50 -6.67 -3.75
N ALA A 117 2.56 -7.49 -3.74
CA ALA A 117 3.93 -7.04 -3.57
C ALA A 117 4.43 -6.22 -4.77
N THR A 118 4.24 -6.71 -6.01
CA THR A 118 4.66 -5.94 -7.18
C THR A 118 3.87 -4.65 -7.33
N LYS A 119 2.61 -4.61 -6.88
CA LYS A 119 1.82 -3.39 -6.81
C LYS A 119 2.38 -2.38 -5.80
N ALA A 120 2.71 -2.81 -4.58
CA ALA A 120 3.32 -1.96 -3.56
C ALA A 120 4.65 -1.36 -4.05
N LEU A 121 5.53 -2.19 -4.63
CA LEU A 121 6.80 -1.74 -5.22
C LEU A 121 6.59 -0.72 -6.36
N LYS A 122 5.60 -0.92 -7.22
CA LYS A 122 5.24 0.04 -8.29
C LYS A 122 4.73 1.37 -7.74
N VAL A 123 4.10 1.39 -6.57
CA VAL A 123 3.65 2.61 -5.91
C VAL A 123 4.83 3.33 -5.27
N LEU A 124 5.73 2.61 -4.59
CA LEU A 124 6.97 3.18 -4.04
C LEU A 124 7.84 3.81 -5.12
N LEU A 125 8.08 3.08 -6.22
CA LEU A 125 8.83 3.62 -7.36
C LEU A 125 8.16 4.87 -7.96
N TRP A 126 6.83 4.93 -7.95
CA TRP A 126 6.11 6.11 -8.41
C TRP A 126 6.26 7.31 -7.45
N LEU A 127 6.32 7.07 -6.13
CA LEU A 127 6.62 8.12 -5.15
C LEU A 127 8.04 8.68 -5.33
N GLU A 128 9.02 7.80 -5.57
CA GLU A 128 10.41 8.20 -5.79
C GLU A 128 10.61 9.09 -7.03
N GLN A 129 9.74 8.95 -8.04
CA GLN A 129 9.82 9.69 -9.31
C GLN A 129 9.05 11.04 -9.29
N ARG A 130 8.48 11.43 -8.14
CA ARG A 130 7.70 12.66 -7.98
C ARG A 130 8.52 13.87 -7.53
#